data_AF-A0A2D4JYR7-F1
#
_entry.id   AF-A0A2D4JYR7-F1
#
_cell.length_a   1.000
_cell.length_b   1.000
_cell.length_c   1.000
_cell.angle_alpha   90.00
_cell.angle_beta   90.00
_cell.angle_gamma   90.00
#
_symmetry.space_group_name_H-M   'P 1'
#
loop_
_entity.id
_entity.type
_entity.pdbx_description
1 polymer ?
#
loop_
_entity_poly.entity_id
_entity_poly.type
_entity_poly.pdbx_seq_one_letter_code
_entity_poly.pdbx_strand_id
1 'polypeptide(L)'
;MTNNVGYNEQAGDAQPEVGQEAAPTTASNAPPAAFGLFSGDGKKNEDLKQMLESSKDSAKLEAMKRIVGMIARGKNASELFPAVVKNVASKSIEIKKLVYVYLMRYAEEQQDLALLSISTFQRALKDHNQLIRASALRVLSSIRVPIIVPIMMLAIKEASADLSPYVRKNAAHAIQKLYR
;
A
#
# COMPACT_ATOMS: atom_id res chain seq x y z
N MET A 1 -80.82 8.96 19.71
CA MET A 1 -81.69 8.19 18.79
C MET A 1 -80.93 6.91 18.45
N THR A 2 -81.04 5.89 19.31
CA THR A 2 -81.98 4.74 19.24
C THR A 2 -81.51 3.70 18.22
N ASN A 3 -80.93 2.59 18.71
CA ASN A 3 -81.51 1.21 18.76
C ASN A 3 -81.27 0.46 17.44
N ASN A 4 -80.98 -0.84 17.34
CA ASN A 4 -81.21 -2.03 18.17
C ASN A 4 -80.32 -3.14 17.52
N VAL A 5 -79.43 -3.88 18.18
CA VAL A 5 -79.60 -5.08 19.04
C VAL A 5 -80.23 -6.31 18.36
N GLY A 6 -79.53 -7.45 18.52
CA GLY A 6 -80.08 -8.82 18.60
C GLY A 6 -79.33 -9.81 17.70
N TYR A 7 -78.79 -10.97 18.12
CA TYR A 7 -78.89 -11.84 19.30
C TYR A 7 -77.61 -12.76 19.33
N ASN A 8 -76.85 -12.93 20.43
CA ASN A 8 -76.90 -13.98 21.49
C ASN A 8 -77.02 -15.45 20.97
N GLU A 9 -76.38 -16.51 21.46
CA GLU A 9 -75.81 -16.96 22.76
C GLU A 9 -74.89 -18.20 22.47
N GLN A 10 -73.66 -18.36 23.01
CA GLN A 10 -73.25 -18.95 24.30
C GLN A 10 -73.04 -20.50 24.32
N ALA A 11 -71.80 -20.94 24.61
CA ALA A 11 -71.35 -22.12 25.41
C ALA A 11 -69.88 -22.44 25.03
N GLY A 12 -68.86 -22.33 25.90
CA GLY A 12 -68.49 -23.25 27.00
C GLY A 12 -67.88 -24.55 26.41
N ASP A 13 -66.69 -25.07 26.73
CA ASP A 13 -65.83 -25.01 27.92
C ASP A 13 -64.50 -25.78 27.62
N ALA A 14 -63.51 -25.67 28.53
CA ALA A 14 -62.41 -26.62 28.83
C ALA A 14 -61.10 -26.73 27.97
N GLN A 15 -59.99 -26.26 28.58
CA GLN A 15 -58.64 -26.89 28.66
C GLN A 15 -58.46 -27.43 30.12
N PRO A 16 -57.41 -28.16 30.59
CA PRO A 16 -56.07 -28.50 30.04
C PRO A 16 -55.50 -29.94 30.40
N GLU A 17 -54.18 -30.14 30.15
CA GLU A 17 -53.19 -30.97 30.92
C GLU A 17 -53.15 -32.52 30.72
N VAL A 18 -52.05 -33.30 30.71
CA VAL A 18 -50.67 -33.28 31.30
C VAL A 18 -49.74 -34.19 30.47
N GLY A 19 -48.42 -33.94 30.43
CA GLY A 19 -47.41 -34.92 30.00
C GLY A 19 -45.94 -34.45 29.95
N GLN A 20 -45.34 -34.20 31.12
CA GLN A 20 -43.89 -34.13 31.46
C GLN A 20 -43.06 -35.33 30.88
N GLU A 21 -41.73 -35.37 30.72
CA GLU A 21 -40.55 -34.56 31.06
C GLU A 21 -39.33 -35.18 30.35
N ALA A 22 -38.25 -34.41 30.12
CA ALA A 22 -36.84 -34.76 30.40
C ALA A 22 -35.82 -34.05 29.49
N ALA A 23 -35.16 -33.02 30.03
CA ALA A 23 -33.78 -32.62 29.76
C ALA A 23 -33.02 -32.79 31.12
N PRO A 24 -31.67 -32.85 31.25
CA PRO A 24 -30.67 -31.94 30.63
C PRO A 24 -29.33 -32.64 30.25
N THR A 25 -28.40 -32.04 29.51
CA THR A 25 -27.26 -31.31 30.07
C THR A 25 -26.33 -30.75 28.97
N THR A 26 -25.67 -29.67 29.35
CA THR A 26 -24.81 -28.71 28.65
C THR A 26 -23.52 -29.23 28.02
N ALA A 27 -23.14 -28.72 26.84
CA ALA A 27 -21.74 -28.43 26.48
C ALA A 27 -21.65 -27.33 25.40
N SER A 28 -20.93 -26.26 25.75
CA SER A 28 -20.49 -25.14 24.93
C SER A 28 -19.51 -25.54 23.83
N ASN A 29 -19.62 -24.97 22.62
CA ASN A 29 -18.47 -24.39 21.90
C ASN A 29 -18.87 -23.67 20.59
N ALA A 30 -18.53 -22.37 20.56
CA ALA A 30 -18.18 -21.44 19.46
C ALA A 30 -18.81 -21.57 18.04
N PRO A 31 -19.18 -20.44 17.40
CA PRO A 31 -19.45 -20.43 15.96
C PRO A 31 -18.15 -20.65 15.19
N PRO A 32 -18.16 -21.31 14.02
CA PRO A 32 -17.00 -21.27 13.15
C PRO A 32 -16.88 -19.82 12.68
N ALA A 33 -15.86 -19.13 13.18
CA ALA A 33 -15.36 -17.91 12.56
C ALA A 33 -15.02 -18.27 11.12
N ALA A 34 -15.94 -17.95 10.21
CA ALA A 34 -15.66 -17.87 8.80
C ALA A 34 -14.54 -16.85 8.66
N PHE A 35 -13.30 -17.35 8.59
CA PHE A 35 -12.15 -16.62 8.11
C PHE A 35 -12.61 -15.99 6.79
N GLY A 36 -12.81 -14.67 6.82
CA GLY A 36 -13.18 -13.85 5.67
C GLY A 36 -12.09 -13.98 4.61
N LEU A 37 -12.21 -15.04 3.83
CA LEU A 37 -11.37 -15.43 2.74
C LEU A 37 -11.73 -14.52 1.55
N PHE A 38 -10.83 -13.59 1.27
CA PHE A 38 -10.72 -12.82 0.03
C PHE A 38 -12.01 -12.17 -0.49
N SER A 39 -12.24 -10.91 -0.10
CA SER A 39 -13.04 -10.00 -0.90
C SER A 39 -12.54 -8.55 -0.78
N GLY A 40 -12.20 -7.97 -1.93
CA GLY A 40 -12.12 -6.52 -2.15
C GLY A 40 -10.74 -5.87 -2.13
N ASP A 41 -9.68 -6.46 -2.68
CA ASP A 41 -8.36 -5.76 -2.73
C ASP A 41 -8.30 -4.60 -3.74
N GLY A 42 -9.26 -4.47 -4.68
CA GLY A 42 -9.27 -3.38 -5.68
C GLY A 42 -9.95 -2.08 -5.25
N LYS A 43 -10.83 -2.09 -4.23
CA LYS A 43 -11.46 -0.87 -3.67
C LYS A 43 -10.72 -0.30 -2.45
N LYS A 44 -9.69 -1.01 -1.95
CA LYS A 44 -9.03 -0.77 -0.65
C LYS A 44 -7.86 0.21 -0.70
N ASN A 45 -7.56 0.81 -1.85
CA ASN A 45 -6.38 1.66 -2.01
C ASN A 45 -6.74 3.14 -2.25
N GLU A 46 -8.03 3.50 -2.32
CA GLU A 46 -8.45 4.90 -2.48
C GLU A 46 -8.11 5.75 -1.24
N ASP A 47 -8.24 5.18 -0.04
CA ASP A 47 -7.81 5.82 1.21
C ASP A 47 -6.31 6.11 1.18
N LEU A 48 -5.49 5.16 0.71
CA LEU A 48 -4.05 5.34 0.57
C LEU A 48 -3.71 6.44 -0.44
N LYS A 49 -4.42 6.52 -1.56
CA LYS A 49 -4.27 7.62 -2.53
C LYS A 49 -4.55 8.97 -1.84
N GLN A 50 -5.67 9.07 -1.14
CA GLN A 50 -6.05 10.30 -0.44
C GLN A 50 -5.04 10.70 0.65
N MET A 51 -4.53 9.73 1.41
CA MET A 51 -3.51 9.97 2.44
C MET A 51 -2.17 10.44 1.83
N LEU A 52 -1.79 9.92 0.65
CA LEU A 52 -0.59 10.36 -0.08
C LEU A 52 -0.72 11.77 -0.66
N GLU A 53 -1.94 12.20 -0.98
CA GLU A 53 -2.24 13.54 -1.50
C GLU A 53 -2.53 14.57 -0.39
N SER A 54 -2.69 14.12 0.85
CA SER A 54 -2.82 15.00 2.02
C SER A 54 -1.66 15.99 2.14
N SER A 55 -1.90 17.16 2.74
CA SER A 55 -0.82 18.09 3.10
C SER A 55 0.00 17.63 4.31
N LYS A 56 -0.51 16.66 5.08
CA LYS A 56 0.10 16.21 6.33
C LYS A 56 1.13 15.10 6.08
N ASP A 57 2.39 15.36 6.42
CA ASP A 57 3.48 14.39 6.30
C ASP A 57 3.24 13.12 7.14
N SER A 58 2.53 13.21 8.27
CA SER A 58 2.15 12.05 9.08
C SER A 58 1.24 11.07 8.33
N ALA A 59 0.23 11.59 7.62
CA ALA A 59 -0.67 10.78 6.81
C ALA A 59 0.06 10.09 5.65
N LYS A 60 0.94 10.84 4.97
CA LYS A 60 1.79 10.30 3.89
C LYS A 60 2.71 9.19 4.39
N LEU A 61 3.33 9.39 5.55
CA LEU A 61 4.24 8.42 6.15
C LEU A 61 3.50 7.12 6.49
N GLU A 62 2.33 7.22 7.09
CA GLU A 62 1.49 6.06 7.41
C GLU A 62 1.08 5.30 6.14
N ALA A 63 0.61 6.02 5.12
CA ALA A 63 0.26 5.43 3.83
C ALA A 63 1.45 4.70 3.21
N MET A 64 2.62 5.33 3.15
CA MET A 64 3.84 4.71 2.61
C MET A 64 4.26 3.44 3.38
N LYS A 65 4.14 3.43 4.71
CA LYS A 65 4.42 2.23 5.53
C LYS A 65 3.47 1.09 5.18
N ARG A 66 2.18 1.38 5.04
CA ARG A 66 1.16 0.38 4.63
C ARG A 66 1.45 -0.17 3.24
N ILE A 67 1.77 0.69 2.27
CA ILE A 67 2.09 0.31 0.89
C ILE A 67 3.31 -0.62 0.84
N VAL A 68 4.40 -0.27 1.52
CA VAL A 68 5.60 -1.12 1.57
C VAL A 68 5.29 -2.46 2.26
N GLY A 69 4.46 -2.46 3.31
CA GLY A 69 3.97 -3.68 3.95
C GLY A 69 3.14 -4.57 3.01
N MET A 70 2.35 -3.98 2.10
CA MET A 70 1.61 -4.73 1.08
C MET A 70 2.55 -5.37 0.06
N ILE A 71 3.56 -4.62 -0.42
CA ILE A 71 4.57 -5.12 -1.36
C ILE A 71 5.37 -6.26 -0.74
N ALA A 72 5.73 -6.15 0.54
CA ALA A 72 6.45 -7.20 1.27
C ALA A 72 5.64 -8.51 1.38
N ARG A 73 4.31 -8.43 1.31
CA ARG A 73 3.39 -9.59 1.26
C ARG A 73 3.10 -10.07 -0.17
N GLY A 74 3.76 -9.50 -1.18
CA GLY A 74 3.55 -9.83 -2.58
C GLY A 74 2.26 -9.25 -3.18
N LYS A 75 1.57 -8.33 -2.49
CA LYS A 75 0.39 -7.66 -3.05
C LYS A 75 0.80 -6.59 -4.05
N ASN A 76 0.05 -6.51 -5.15
CA ASN A 76 0.26 -5.48 -6.16
C ASN A 76 -0.25 -4.12 -5.65
N ALA A 77 0.58 -3.09 -5.77
CA ALA A 77 0.30 -1.71 -5.41
C ALA A 77 0.72 -0.74 -6.53
N SER A 78 0.85 -1.22 -7.77
CA SER A 78 1.26 -0.43 -8.94
C SER A 78 0.29 0.71 -9.26
N GLU A 79 -0.98 0.56 -8.94
CA GLU A 79 -1.99 1.61 -9.15
C GLU A 79 -1.75 2.89 -8.32
N LEU A 80 -0.93 2.81 -7.28
CA LEU A 80 -0.56 3.93 -6.42
C LEU A 80 0.63 4.74 -6.98
N PHE A 81 1.21 4.29 -8.09
CA PHE A 81 2.45 4.85 -8.63
C PHE A 81 2.41 6.38 -8.84
N PRO A 82 1.35 6.95 -9.45
CA PRO A 82 1.28 8.41 -9.64
C PRO A 82 1.28 9.18 -8.30
N ALA A 83 0.54 8.67 -7.31
CA ALA A 83 0.44 9.29 -5.98
C ALA A 83 1.77 9.20 -5.22
N VAL A 84 2.51 8.11 -5.38
CA VAL A 84 3.83 7.92 -4.77
C VAL A 84 4.89 8.82 -5.43
N VAL A 85 4.89 8.93 -6.76
CA VAL A 85 5.86 9.77 -7.51
C VAL A 85 5.79 11.25 -7.11
N LYS A 86 4.59 11.78 -6.86
CA LYS A 86 4.41 13.16 -6.37
C LYS A 86 5.18 13.43 -5.07
N ASN A 87 5.45 12.39 -4.27
CA ASN A 87 6.09 12.48 -2.96
C ASN A 87 7.61 12.17 -2.99
N VAL A 88 8.22 12.01 -4.16
CA VAL A 88 9.67 11.77 -4.30
C VAL A 88 10.51 12.95 -3.78
N ALA A 89 9.99 14.17 -3.91
CA ALA A 89 10.64 15.39 -3.45
C ALA A 89 10.28 15.78 -2.01
N SER A 90 9.63 14.90 -1.24
CA SER A 90 9.26 15.18 0.15
C SER A 90 10.48 15.56 1.01
N LYS A 91 10.28 16.48 1.96
CA LYS A 91 11.34 16.91 2.87
C LYS A 91 11.68 15.83 3.89
N SER A 92 10.67 15.11 4.37
CA SER A 92 10.82 13.98 5.29
C SER A 92 11.68 12.86 4.69
N ILE A 93 12.77 12.53 5.37
CA ILE A 93 13.71 11.48 4.98
C ILE A 93 13.04 10.10 5.03
N GLU A 94 12.15 9.87 6.01
CA GLU A 94 11.45 8.59 6.16
C GLU A 94 10.55 8.31 4.96
N ILE A 95 9.78 9.32 4.53
CA ILE A 95 8.94 9.22 3.33
C ILE A 95 9.81 8.92 2.11
N LYS A 96 10.90 9.68 1.91
CA LYS A 96 11.82 9.46 0.78
C LYS A 96 12.37 8.04 0.74
N LYS A 97 12.80 7.49 1.87
CA LYS A 97 13.31 6.10 1.94
C LYS A 97 12.26 5.09 1.47
N LEU A 98 11.01 5.22 1.94
CA LEU A 98 9.92 4.33 1.54
C LEU A 98 9.56 4.49 0.07
N VAL A 99 9.54 5.73 -0.43
CA VAL A 99 9.29 6.03 -1.85
C VAL A 99 10.37 5.39 -2.73
N TYR A 100 11.64 5.45 -2.32
CA TYR A 100 12.73 4.86 -3.10
C TYR A 100 12.64 3.34 -3.14
N VAL A 101 12.25 2.70 -2.03
CA VAL A 101 11.96 1.25 -1.99
C VAL A 101 10.82 0.89 -2.93
N TYR A 102 9.73 1.67 -2.92
CA TYR A 102 8.60 1.49 -3.83
C TYR A 102 9.04 1.60 -5.30
N LEU A 103 9.79 2.65 -5.65
CA LEU A 103 10.24 2.89 -7.02
C LEU A 103 11.23 1.83 -7.50
N MET A 104 12.10 1.30 -6.64
CA MET A 104 12.94 0.16 -7.02
C MET A 104 12.13 -1.06 -7.47
N ARG A 105 10.88 -1.22 -7.00
CA ARG A 105 10.03 -2.35 -7.39
C ARG A 105 9.25 -2.10 -8.68
N TYR A 106 8.71 -0.90 -8.87
CA TYR A 106 7.73 -0.60 -9.92
C TYR A 106 8.24 0.33 -11.03
N ALA A 107 9.38 0.98 -10.88
CA ALA A 107 9.86 1.95 -11.88
C ALA A 107 10.19 1.31 -13.24
N GLU A 108 10.47 0.00 -13.26
CA GLU A 108 10.64 -0.77 -14.49
C GLU A 108 9.30 -1.01 -15.21
N GLU A 109 8.22 -1.22 -14.47
CA GLU A 109 6.88 -1.49 -15.00
C GLU A 109 6.18 -0.21 -15.48
N GLN A 110 6.49 0.93 -14.85
CA GLN A 110 5.84 2.24 -15.07
C GLN A 110 6.88 3.31 -15.44
N GLN A 111 7.65 3.07 -16.50
CA GLN A 111 8.81 3.89 -16.84
C GLN A 111 8.45 5.35 -17.14
N ASP A 112 7.39 5.60 -17.91
CA ASP A 112 6.98 6.95 -18.33
C ASP A 112 6.69 7.87 -17.14
N LEU A 113 5.97 7.36 -16.14
CA LEU A 113 5.71 8.10 -14.91
C LEU A 113 6.98 8.24 -14.05
N ALA A 114 7.87 7.25 -14.08
CA ALA A 114 9.15 7.31 -13.37
C ALA A 114 10.07 8.42 -13.91
N LEU A 115 9.96 8.76 -15.20
CA LEU A 115 10.73 9.85 -15.82
C LEU A 115 10.52 11.19 -15.09
N LEU A 116 9.33 11.44 -14.55
CA LEU A 116 9.00 12.65 -13.79
C LEU A 116 9.87 12.80 -12.53
N SER A 117 10.43 11.70 -12.02
CA SER A 117 11.25 11.66 -10.80
C SER A 117 12.75 11.88 -11.06
N ILE A 118 13.20 11.83 -12.33
CA ILE A 118 14.63 11.82 -12.67
C ILE A 118 15.36 13.06 -12.15
N SER A 119 14.78 14.24 -12.34
CA SER A 119 15.39 15.49 -11.87
C SER A 119 15.61 15.49 -10.35
N THR A 120 14.73 14.83 -9.60
CA THR A 120 14.86 14.70 -8.15
C THR A 120 15.97 13.73 -7.78
N PHE A 121 16.11 12.61 -8.50
CA PHE A 121 17.24 11.70 -8.30
C PHE A 121 18.59 12.34 -8.66
N GLN A 122 18.65 13.14 -9.72
CA GLN A 122 19.87 13.89 -10.08
C GLN A 122 20.32 14.83 -8.95
N ARG A 123 19.38 15.51 -8.29
CA ARG A 123 19.69 16.31 -7.10
C ARG A 123 20.14 15.43 -5.93
N ALA A 124 19.45 14.32 -5.69
CA ALA A 124 19.76 13.39 -4.60
C ALA A 124 21.14 12.71 -4.75
N LEU A 125 21.64 12.53 -5.97
CA LEU A 125 23.00 12.05 -6.25
C LEU A 125 24.09 13.00 -5.75
N LYS A 126 23.77 14.27 -5.49
CA LYS A 126 24.71 15.29 -5.00
C LYS A 126 24.51 15.61 -3.52
N ASP A 127 23.66 14.85 -2.82
CA ASP A 127 23.39 15.04 -1.40
C ASP A 127 24.63 14.73 -0.54
N HIS A 128 24.81 15.42 0.59
CA HIS A 128 25.93 15.16 1.51
C HIS A 128 25.88 13.74 2.10
N ASN A 129 24.69 13.17 2.27
CA ASN A 129 24.48 11.85 2.82
C ASN A 129 24.69 10.75 1.76
N GLN A 130 25.74 9.94 1.98
CA GLN A 130 26.07 8.79 1.14
C GLN A 130 24.92 7.80 0.92
N LEU A 131 24.02 7.62 1.89
CA LEU A 131 22.89 6.70 1.77
C LEU A 131 21.84 7.22 0.78
N ILE A 132 21.63 8.54 0.76
CA ILE A 132 20.73 9.20 -0.20
C ILE A 132 21.32 9.09 -1.60
N ARG A 133 22.62 9.41 -1.77
CA ARG A 133 23.31 9.25 -3.06
C ARG A 133 23.23 7.83 -3.61
N ALA A 134 23.58 6.84 -2.78
CA ALA A 134 23.55 5.43 -3.19
C ALA A 134 22.13 4.93 -3.53
N SER A 135 21.13 5.30 -2.73
CA SER A 135 19.75 4.87 -2.98
C SER A 135 19.15 5.55 -4.22
N ALA A 136 19.45 6.83 -4.44
CA ALA A 136 19.08 7.53 -5.68
C ALA A 136 19.70 6.85 -6.91
N LEU A 137 20.98 6.47 -6.86
CA LEU A 137 21.65 5.77 -7.95
C LEU A 137 20.99 4.41 -8.26
N ARG A 138 20.57 3.67 -7.22
CA ARG A 138 19.86 2.40 -7.39
C ARG A 138 18.50 2.56 -8.07
N VAL A 139 17.74 3.60 -7.71
CA VAL A 139 16.43 3.86 -8.34
C VAL A 139 16.63 4.34 -9.78
N LEU A 140 17.53 5.30 -10.00
CA LEU A 140 17.82 5.84 -11.33
C LEU A 140 18.26 4.73 -12.29
N SER A 141 19.11 3.80 -11.83
CA SER A 141 19.54 2.65 -12.63
C SER A 141 18.49 1.55 -12.84
N SER A 142 17.35 1.63 -12.18
CA SER A 142 16.24 0.70 -12.38
C SER A 142 15.22 1.20 -13.43
N ILE A 143 15.29 2.48 -13.81
CA ILE A 143 14.50 3.04 -14.92
C ILE A 143 15.26 2.70 -16.21
N ARG A 144 14.67 1.91 -17.12
CA ARG A 144 15.35 1.41 -18.32
C ARG A 144 14.77 2.03 -19.59
N VAL A 145 14.96 3.34 -19.75
CA VAL A 145 14.53 4.10 -20.93
C VAL A 145 15.74 4.61 -21.70
N PRO A 146 15.85 4.39 -23.03
CA PRO A 146 17.01 4.80 -23.83
C PRO A 146 17.38 6.29 -23.67
N ILE A 147 16.38 7.16 -23.53
CA ILE A 147 16.59 8.62 -23.40
C ILE A 147 17.38 9.02 -22.15
N ILE A 148 17.39 8.18 -21.10
CA ILE A 148 18.04 8.49 -19.83
C ILE A 148 19.46 7.93 -19.73
N VAL A 149 19.88 7.11 -20.70
CA VAL A 149 21.20 6.46 -20.71
C VAL A 149 22.36 7.45 -20.56
N PRO A 150 22.40 8.60 -21.26
CA PRO A 150 23.46 9.60 -21.06
C PRO A 150 23.51 10.15 -19.63
N ILE A 151 22.36 10.40 -19.02
CA ILE A 151 22.24 10.89 -17.64
C ILE A 151 22.77 9.82 -16.66
N MET A 152 22.40 8.57 -16.89
CA MET A 152 22.83 7.45 -16.06
C MET A 152 24.35 7.20 -16.17
N MET A 153 24.93 7.28 -17.38
CA MET A 153 26.37 7.17 -17.56
C MET A 153 27.14 8.24 -16.77
N LEU A 154 26.68 9.49 -16.81
CA LEU A 154 27.30 10.57 -16.03
C LEU A 154 27.17 10.31 -14.52
N ALA A 155 25.98 9.93 -14.06
CA ALA A 155 25.74 9.59 -12.66
C ALA A 155 26.63 8.44 -12.16
N ILE A 156 26.80 7.39 -12.96
CA ILE A 156 27.67 6.25 -12.64
C ILE A 156 29.13 6.69 -12.60
N LYS A 157 29.58 7.50 -13.56
CA LYS A 157 30.95 8.02 -13.60
C LYS A 157 31.26 8.83 -12.35
N GLU A 158 30.39 9.76 -11.96
CA GLU A 158 30.54 10.53 -10.72
C GLU A 158 30.52 9.62 -9.48
N ALA A 159 29.56 8.69 -9.38
CA ALA A 159 29.44 7.79 -8.24
C ALA A 159 30.60 6.78 -8.12
N SER A 160 31.27 6.44 -9.22
CA SER A 160 32.45 5.57 -9.21
C SER A 160 33.65 6.21 -8.51
N ALA A 161 33.72 7.54 -8.51
CA ALA A 161 34.74 8.33 -7.84
C ALA A 161 34.28 8.91 -6.49
N ASP A 162 33.11 8.50 -5.98
CA ASP A 162 32.59 8.97 -4.69
C ASP A 162 33.55 8.61 -3.54
N LEU A 163 33.63 9.49 -2.53
CA LEU A 163 34.45 9.27 -1.33
C LEU A 163 34.02 8.00 -0.57
N SER A 164 32.71 7.73 -0.55
CA SER A 164 32.14 6.58 0.15
C SER A 164 32.33 5.26 -0.62
N PRO A 165 32.94 4.23 0.00
CA PRO A 165 32.97 2.89 -0.56
C PRO A 165 31.58 2.31 -0.83
N TYR A 166 30.58 2.71 -0.03
CA TYR A 166 29.20 2.25 -0.18
C TYR A 166 28.58 2.72 -1.49
N VAL A 167 28.82 3.99 -1.86
CA VAL A 167 28.32 4.54 -3.13
C VAL A 167 29.04 3.90 -4.31
N ARG A 168 30.37 3.73 -4.24
CA ARG A 168 31.16 3.08 -5.29
C ARG A 168 30.70 1.64 -5.58
N LYS A 169 30.39 0.86 -4.54
CA LYS A 169 29.80 -0.49 -4.70
C LYS A 169 28.47 -0.44 -5.47
N ASN A 170 27.61 0.53 -5.18
CA ASN A 170 26.33 0.67 -5.89
C ASN A 170 26.54 1.13 -7.34
N ALA A 171 27.57 1.94 -7.63
CA ALA A 171 27.95 2.31 -8.99
C ALA A 171 28.34 1.08 -9.82
N ALA A 172 29.12 0.15 -9.25
CA ALA A 172 29.46 -1.11 -9.93
C ALA A 172 28.20 -1.92 -10.30
N HIS A 173 27.22 -2.04 -9.40
CA HIS A 173 25.94 -2.70 -9.70
C HIS A 173 25.12 -1.95 -10.77
N ALA A 174 25.18 -0.63 -10.80
CA ALA A 174 24.49 0.17 -11.81
C ALA A 174 25.08 -0.01 -13.21
N ILE A 175 26.41 -0.22 -13.34
CA ILE A 175 27.05 -0.54 -14.62
C ILE A 175 26.45 -1.81 -15.22
N GLN A 176 26.27 -2.87 -14.43
CA GLN A 176 25.67 -4.11 -14.89
C GLN A 176 24.25 -3.89 -15.44
N LYS A 177 23.47 -3.00 -14.81
CA LYS A 177 22.09 -2.68 -15.25
C LYS A 177 22.05 -1.83 -16.52
N LEU A 178 23.08 -1.04 -16.79
CA LEU A 178 23.15 -0.19 -17.98
C LEU A 178 23.38 -1.02 -19.27
N TYR A 179 24.17 -2.08 -19.18
CA TYR A 179 24.59 -2.90 -20.34
C TYR A 179 23.83 -4.23 -20.47
N ARG A 180 22.76 -4.42 -19.70
CA ARG A 180 21.88 -5.59 -19.75
C ARG A 180 20.52 -5.21 -20.30
#